data_AF-A0A7K2P7H9-F1
#
_entry.id   AF-A0A7K2P7H9-F1
#
_cell.length_a   1.000
_cell.length_b   1.000
_cell.length_c   1.000
_cell.angle_alpha   90.00
_cell.angle_beta   90.00
_cell.angle_gamma   90.00
#
_symmetry.space_group_name_H-M   'P 1'
#
loop_
_entity.id
_entity.type
_entity.pdbx_description
1 polymer ?
#
loop_
_entity_poly.entity_id
_entity_poly.type
_entity_poly.pdbx_seq_one_letter_code
_entity_poly.pdbx_strand_id
1 'polypeptide(L)'
;MSESPPLPDTPVTPPASAAAEVLPARSDGATKPVQATGDGSGTNWGSLRPLLLRLHFYAGVVIGPFLLVAAVTGLAYTATPQIESILYEHELKVTPRGSAEPLAEQVAAAERAVPDGTLLSVTKGAGPSDSTRVAFSKDGLAEGYTLTAF
;
A
#
# COMPACT_ATOMS: atom_id res chain seq x y z
N MET A 1 34.91 0.99 44.67
CA MET A 1 35.19 1.24 46.10
C MET A 1 33.95 1.87 46.69
N SER A 2 33.20 1.15 47.52
CA SER A 2 32.38 1.69 48.61
C SER A 2 31.82 0.51 49.40
N GLU A 3 32.24 0.45 50.66
CA GLU A 3 31.93 -0.54 51.68
C GLU A 3 30.42 -0.71 51.96
N SER A 4 30.05 -1.93 52.34
CA SER A 4 28.88 -2.23 53.18
C SER A 4 29.35 -2.51 54.61
N PRO A 5 28.72 -1.90 55.63
CA PRO A 5 28.62 -2.46 56.97
C PRO A 5 27.12 -2.54 57.41
N PRO A 6 26.72 -3.08 58.59
CA PRO A 6 27.50 -3.66 59.70
C PRO A 6 26.96 -5.03 60.26
N LEU A 7 27.63 -5.55 61.28
CA LEU A 7 27.28 -6.69 62.15
C LEU A 7 26.00 -6.46 62.99
N PRO A 8 25.27 -7.52 63.41
CA PRO A 8 24.37 -7.47 64.56
C PRO A 8 24.96 -8.20 65.77
N ASP A 9 24.85 -7.59 66.95
CA ASP A 9 24.80 -8.32 68.22
C ASP A 9 23.92 -7.55 69.22
N THR A 10 22.77 -8.13 69.54
CA THR A 10 21.92 -7.80 70.69
C THR A 10 22.36 -8.60 71.91
N PRO A 11 22.27 -8.06 73.13
CA PRO A 11 21.28 -8.62 74.08
C PRO A 11 20.59 -7.51 74.95
N VAL A 12 19.27 -7.47 75.14
CA VAL A 12 18.35 -8.30 75.99
C VAL A 12 18.24 -7.83 77.47
N THR A 13 17.06 -7.25 77.80
CA THR A 13 16.24 -7.30 79.06
C THR A 13 16.68 -6.42 80.25
N PRO A 14 15.79 -5.71 81.02
CA PRO A 14 14.57 -6.24 81.74
C PRO A 14 13.40 -5.22 81.95
N PRO A 15 12.41 -5.42 82.87
CA PRO A 15 11.68 -6.63 83.32
C PRO A 15 10.13 -6.50 83.17
N ALA A 16 9.46 -7.54 83.67
CA ALA A 16 8.05 -7.87 83.66
C ALA A 16 7.09 -7.00 84.50
N SER A 17 5.81 -7.11 84.08
CA SER A 17 4.61 -7.35 84.90
C SER A 17 3.99 -6.21 85.71
N ALA A 18 2.84 -5.73 85.24
CA ALA A 18 1.69 -5.40 86.10
C ALA A 18 0.37 -5.67 85.36
N ALA A 19 -0.62 -6.14 86.11
CA ALA A 19 -1.75 -6.95 85.69
C ALA A 19 -3.10 -6.19 85.58
N ALA A 20 -4.15 -6.97 85.25
CA ALA A 20 -5.60 -6.74 85.35
C ALA A 20 -6.27 -6.03 84.14
N GLU A 21 -6.93 -6.71 83.19
CA GLU A 21 -8.20 -7.48 83.25
C GLU A 21 -9.45 -6.58 83.07
N VAL A 22 -10.12 -6.66 81.91
CA VAL A 22 -11.60 -6.71 81.70
C VAL A 22 -11.90 -7.28 80.28
N LEU A 23 -12.77 -8.29 80.20
CA LEU A 23 -13.24 -9.05 79.01
C LEU A 23 -14.55 -8.42 78.39
N PRO A 24 -15.24 -9.01 77.38
CA PRO A 24 -15.13 -8.73 75.93
C PRO A 24 -16.46 -8.21 75.29
N ALA A 25 -16.41 -7.51 74.15
CA ALA A 25 -17.60 -7.39 73.30
C ALA A 25 -17.28 -7.01 71.84
N ARG A 26 -17.52 -7.98 70.94
CA ARG A 26 -18.17 -7.81 69.64
C ARG A 26 -17.42 -7.02 68.56
N SER A 27 -16.72 -7.77 67.71
CA SER A 27 -16.58 -7.42 66.30
C SER A 27 -17.95 -7.33 65.65
N ASP A 28 -18.20 -6.28 64.88
CA ASP A 28 -18.83 -6.30 63.54
C ASP A 28 -19.27 -4.90 63.13
N GLY A 29 -18.75 -4.39 62.01
CA GLY A 29 -19.16 -3.10 61.48
C GLY A 29 -18.20 -2.54 60.46
N ALA A 30 -18.07 -3.25 59.34
CA ALA A 30 -17.25 -2.90 58.19
C ALA A 30 -17.42 -1.42 57.76
N THR A 31 -16.34 -0.65 57.82
CA THR A 31 -16.13 0.49 56.92
C THR A 31 -15.89 -0.08 55.52
N LYS A 32 -16.92 -0.01 54.66
CA LYS A 32 -16.72 -0.18 53.21
C LYS A 32 -15.84 0.97 52.72
N PRO A 33 -14.67 0.73 52.12
CA PRO A 33 -14.07 1.74 51.28
C PRO A 33 -14.99 1.92 50.07
N VAL A 34 -15.43 3.15 49.83
CA VAL A 34 -16.04 3.56 48.56
C VAL A 34 -14.98 3.32 47.49
N GLN A 35 -15.09 2.21 46.77
CA GLN A 35 -14.38 1.99 45.53
C GLN A 35 -14.88 3.04 44.54
N ALA A 36 -13.99 3.96 44.16
CA ALA A 36 -14.17 4.80 42.99
C ALA A 36 -14.33 3.86 41.78
N THR A 37 -15.55 3.78 41.26
CA THR A 37 -15.85 3.12 39.98
C THR A 37 -15.33 4.01 38.86
N GLY A 38 -14.04 3.89 38.58
CA GLY A 38 -13.46 4.24 37.28
C GLY A 38 -13.59 3.04 36.35
N ASP A 39 -14.79 2.84 35.80
CA ASP A 39 -15.08 1.75 34.86
C ASP A 39 -14.31 1.95 33.54
N GLY A 40 -13.21 1.22 33.38
CA GLY A 40 -13.21 0.09 32.45
C GLY A 40 -13.35 0.33 30.93
N SER A 41 -12.88 1.43 30.36
CA SER A 41 -12.78 1.54 28.87
C SER A 41 -11.52 0.87 28.26
N GLY A 42 -10.68 0.19 29.06
CA GLY A 42 -9.35 -0.28 28.65
C GLY A 42 -9.15 -1.79 28.53
N THR A 43 -10.11 -2.62 28.95
CA THR A 43 -9.87 -4.08 29.13
C THR A 43 -10.06 -4.89 27.85
N ASN A 44 -10.74 -4.33 26.84
CA ASN A 44 -11.13 -5.08 25.63
C ASN A 44 -10.00 -5.09 24.58
N TRP A 45 -9.16 -4.05 24.54
CA TRP A 45 -8.12 -3.94 23.50
C TRP A 45 -7.00 -4.97 23.68
N GLY A 46 -6.67 -5.28 24.94
CA GLY A 46 -5.68 -6.30 25.29
C GLY A 46 -6.13 -7.72 24.92
N SER A 47 -7.43 -8.01 25.00
CA SER A 47 -7.99 -9.32 24.64
C SER A 47 -8.27 -9.47 23.14
N LEU A 48 -8.53 -8.37 22.41
CA LEU A 48 -8.72 -8.38 20.96
C LEU A 48 -7.39 -8.45 20.17
N ARG A 49 -6.30 -7.91 20.72
CA ARG A 49 -4.97 -7.92 20.09
C ARG A 49 -4.52 -9.31 19.59
N PRO A 50 -4.56 -10.41 20.39
CA PRO A 50 -4.16 -11.73 19.91
C PRO A 50 -5.07 -12.27 18.80
N LEU A 51 -6.36 -11.94 18.79
CA LEU A 51 -7.28 -12.32 17.73
C LEU A 51 -6.95 -11.60 16.42
N LEU A 52 -6.68 -10.29 16.49
CA LEU A 52 -6.27 -9.50 15.32
C LEU A 52 -4.96 -10.00 14.71
N LEU A 53 -3.99 -10.41 15.53
CA LEU A 53 -2.74 -10.99 15.04
C LEU A 53 -2.96 -12.34 14.33
N ARG A 54 -3.85 -13.19 14.86
CA ARG A 54 -4.25 -14.43 14.17
C ARG A 54 -4.94 -14.13 12.85
N LEU A 55 -5.89 -13.18 12.85
CA LEU A 55 -6.58 -12.75 11.64
C LEU A 55 -5.61 -12.20 10.59
N HIS A 56 -4.68 -11.33 10.98
CA HIS A 56 -3.68 -10.77 10.08
C HIS A 56 -2.78 -11.86 9.50
N PHE A 57 -2.35 -12.83 10.31
CA PHE A 57 -1.56 -13.96 9.84
C PHE A 57 -2.35 -14.82 8.82
N TYR A 58 -3.60 -15.18 9.14
CA TYR A 58 -4.45 -15.94 8.22
C TYR A 58 -4.74 -15.15 6.93
N ALA A 59 -5.01 -13.85 7.04
CA ALA A 59 -5.18 -12.97 5.89
C ALA A 59 -3.91 -12.92 5.04
N GLY A 60 -2.72 -12.80 5.66
CA GLY A 60 -1.44 -12.84 4.96
C GLY A 60 -1.19 -14.16 4.24
N VAL A 61 -1.49 -15.30 4.87
CA VAL A 61 -1.31 -16.63 4.25
C VAL A 61 -2.29 -16.88 3.11
N VAL A 62 -3.54 -16.45 3.25
CA VAL A 62 -4.57 -16.66 2.22
C VAL A 62 -4.46 -15.66 1.08
N ILE A 63 -4.29 -14.37 1.39
CA ILE A 63 -4.34 -13.27 0.42
C ILE A 63 -2.95 -12.97 -0.17
N GLY A 64 -1.87 -13.21 0.60
CA GLY A 64 -0.49 -12.94 0.20
C GLY A 64 -0.10 -13.57 -1.15
N PRO A 65 -0.39 -14.86 -1.43
CA PRO A 65 -0.07 -15.47 -2.73
C PRO A 65 -0.74 -14.75 -3.91
N PHE A 66 -1.99 -14.31 -3.75
CA PHE A 66 -2.70 -13.57 -4.79
C PHE A 66 -2.10 -12.19 -5.02
N LEU A 67 -1.74 -11.48 -3.95
CA LEU A 67 -1.06 -10.18 -4.05
C LEU A 67 0.33 -10.31 -4.67
N LEU A 68 1.06 -11.38 -4.38
CA LEU A 68 2.35 -11.67 -5.01
C LEU A 68 2.19 -11.87 -6.51
N VAL A 69 1.25 -12.72 -6.93
CA VAL A 69 0.96 -12.93 -8.36
C VAL A 69 0.54 -11.60 -9.00
N ALA A 70 -0.42 -10.89 -8.42
CA ALA A 70 -0.88 -9.61 -8.94
C ALA A 70 0.25 -8.58 -9.09
N ALA A 71 1.11 -8.46 -8.07
CA ALA A 71 2.26 -7.55 -8.10
C ALA A 71 3.29 -7.96 -9.16
N VAL A 72 3.63 -9.24 -9.26
CA VAL A 72 4.55 -9.75 -10.29
C VAL A 72 3.97 -9.53 -11.68
N THR A 73 2.68 -9.81 -11.88
CA THR A 73 2.03 -9.59 -13.17
C THR A 73 1.92 -8.11 -13.54
N GLY A 74 1.61 -7.24 -12.59
CA GLY A 74 1.56 -5.80 -12.81
C GLY A 74 2.94 -5.23 -13.13
N LEU A 75 3.97 -5.66 -12.38
CA LEU A 75 5.36 -5.29 -12.65
C LEU A 75 5.78 -5.77 -14.05
N ALA A 76 5.52 -7.04 -14.38
CA ALA A 76 5.82 -7.57 -15.71
C ALA A 76 5.11 -6.79 -16.82
N TYR A 77 3.83 -6.44 -16.63
CA TYR A 77 3.08 -5.62 -17.58
C TYR A 77 3.72 -4.25 -17.79
N THR A 78 4.12 -3.58 -16.71
CA THR A 78 4.79 -2.27 -16.79
C THR A 78 6.22 -2.34 -17.35
N ALA A 79 6.85 -3.51 -17.29
CA ALA A 79 8.21 -3.74 -17.81
C ALA A 79 8.24 -4.03 -19.32
N THR A 80 7.07 -4.26 -19.95
CA THR A 80 6.97 -4.57 -21.38
C THR A 80 7.69 -3.55 -22.28
N PRO A 81 7.50 -2.22 -22.17
CA PRO A 81 8.19 -1.28 -23.06
C PRO A 81 9.71 -1.23 -22.83
N GLN A 82 10.19 -1.54 -21.63
CA GLN A 82 11.63 -1.62 -21.32
C GLN A 82 12.22 -2.93 -21.84
N ILE A 83 11.47 -4.03 -21.80
CA ILE A 83 11.87 -5.31 -22.42
C ILE A 83 11.87 -5.14 -23.94
N GLU A 84 10.86 -4.48 -24.51
CA GLU A 84 10.74 -4.17 -25.93
C GLU A 84 11.90 -3.29 -26.41
N SER A 85 12.27 -2.23 -25.68
CA SER A 85 13.38 -1.37 -26.07
C SER A 85 14.73 -2.11 -26.09
N ILE A 86 14.96 -3.02 -25.14
CA ILE A 86 16.19 -3.85 -25.09
C ILE A 86 16.17 -4.91 -26.20
N LEU A 87 15.03 -5.56 -26.43
CA LEU A 87 14.93 -6.66 -27.39
C LEU A 87 14.88 -6.15 -28.84
N TYR A 88 14.25 -4.99 -29.11
CA TYR A 88 14.13 -4.38 -30.44
C TYR A 88 15.07 -3.17 -30.65
N GLU A 89 16.11 -3.00 -29.81
CA GLU A 89 17.17 -1.99 -30.04
C GLU A 89 17.75 -2.07 -31.46
N HIS A 90 17.69 -3.25 -32.09
CA HIS A 90 18.22 -3.53 -33.41
C HIS A 90 17.18 -3.46 -34.55
N GLU A 91 15.88 -3.26 -34.27
CA GLU A 91 14.81 -3.23 -35.28
C GLU A 91 13.96 -1.94 -35.27
N LEU A 92 13.97 -1.15 -34.20
CA LEU A 92 13.18 0.09 -34.07
C LEU A 92 13.94 1.39 -34.39
N LYS A 93 15.15 1.32 -34.96
CA LYS A 93 15.83 2.51 -35.50
C LYS A 93 15.58 2.64 -36.99
N VAL A 94 14.43 3.22 -37.36
CA VAL A 94 14.30 3.83 -38.67
C VAL A 94 15.23 5.05 -38.68
N THR A 95 16.19 5.08 -39.60
CA THR A 95 16.95 6.31 -39.86
C THR A 95 15.97 7.34 -40.38
N PRO A 96 15.68 8.44 -39.66
CA PRO A 96 14.79 9.48 -40.17
C PRO A 96 15.40 10.01 -41.47
N ARG A 97 14.73 9.79 -42.60
CA ARG A 97 15.10 10.49 -43.83
C ARG A 97 14.58 11.91 -43.73
N GLY A 98 15.42 12.79 -43.19
CA GLY A 98 15.21 14.23 -43.23
C GLY A 98 14.50 14.80 -42.00
N SER A 99 14.20 16.10 -42.08
CA SER A 99 13.40 16.84 -41.11
C SER A 99 11.94 16.37 -41.16
N ALA A 100 11.29 16.26 -39.99
CA ALA A 100 9.86 15.98 -39.93
C ALA A 100 9.09 17.02 -40.75
N GLU A 101 8.40 16.58 -41.79
CA GLU A 101 7.59 17.47 -42.61
C GLU A 101 6.51 18.15 -41.74
N PRO A 102 6.10 19.39 -42.05
CA PRO A 102 5.03 20.05 -41.35
C PRO A 102 3.78 19.17 -41.30
N LEU A 103 3.05 19.19 -40.17
CA LEU A 103 1.86 18.36 -39.98
C LEU A 103 0.83 18.57 -41.11
N ALA A 104 0.73 19.79 -41.64
CA ALA A 104 -0.13 20.11 -42.78
C ALA A 104 0.25 19.33 -44.05
N GLU A 105 1.53 19.14 -44.32
CA GLU A 105 1.99 18.39 -45.49
C GLU A 105 1.74 16.89 -45.36
N GLN A 106 1.84 16.36 -44.13
CA GLN A 106 1.50 14.98 -43.81
C GLN A 106 -0.01 14.72 -43.99
N VAL A 107 -0.87 15.63 -43.51
CA VAL A 107 -2.32 15.55 -43.70
C VAL A 107 -2.68 15.66 -45.19
N ALA A 108 -2.09 16.60 -45.92
CA ALA A 108 -2.33 16.73 -47.36
C ALA A 108 -1.84 15.49 -48.15
N ALA A 109 -0.78 14.83 -47.71
CA ALA A 109 -0.33 13.56 -48.29
C ALA A 109 -1.32 12.42 -48.02
N ALA A 110 -1.84 12.35 -46.79
CA ALA A 110 -2.85 11.37 -46.40
C ALA A 110 -4.18 11.57 -47.16
N GLU A 111 -4.63 12.81 -47.34
CA GLU A 111 -5.82 13.14 -48.13
C GLU A 111 -5.65 12.76 -49.61
N ARG A 112 -4.46 12.94 -50.19
CA ARG A 112 -4.15 12.48 -51.55
C ARG A 112 -4.14 10.95 -51.66
N ALA A 113 -3.75 10.24 -50.60
CA ALA A 113 -3.74 8.78 -50.56
C ALA A 113 -5.15 8.19 -50.37
N VAL A 114 -6.06 8.94 -49.75
CA VAL A 114 -7.46 8.54 -49.50
C VAL A 114 -8.43 9.60 -50.07
N PRO A 115 -8.51 9.75 -51.41
CA PRO A 115 -9.29 10.82 -52.04
C PRO A 115 -10.80 10.71 -51.80
N ASP A 116 -11.30 9.50 -51.58
CA ASP A 116 -12.73 9.23 -51.30
C ASP A 116 -13.02 9.13 -49.79
N GLY A 117 -12.07 9.50 -48.94
CA GLY A 117 -12.20 9.42 -47.48
C GLY A 117 -12.60 10.74 -46.85
N THR A 118 -13.53 10.72 -45.89
CA THR A 118 -13.79 11.89 -45.05
C THR A 118 -12.89 11.85 -43.83
N LEU A 119 -12.05 12.87 -43.67
CA LEU A 119 -11.13 13.02 -42.54
C LEU A 119 -11.90 13.05 -41.22
N LEU A 120 -11.51 12.17 -40.30
CA LEU A 120 -12.11 12.05 -38.96
C LEU A 120 -11.20 12.59 -37.87
N SER A 121 -9.93 12.17 -37.88
CA SER A 121 -9.00 12.55 -36.82
C SER A 121 -7.54 12.50 -37.29
N VAL A 122 -6.72 13.35 -36.67
CA VAL A 122 -5.27 13.39 -36.86
C VAL A 122 -4.61 13.20 -35.50
N THR A 123 -3.82 12.14 -35.36
CA THR A 123 -3.07 11.83 -34.13
C THR A 123 -1.58 11.92 -34.42
N LYS A 124 -0.91 12.93 -33.87
CA LYS A 124 0.54 13.08 -33.98
C LYS A 124 1.25 12.04 -33.11
N GLY A 125 2.36 11.49 -33.60
CA GLY A 125 3.28 10.67 -32.81
C GLY A 125 3.84 11.44 -31.61
N ALA A 126 4.12 10.74 -30.49
CA ALA A 126 4.54 11.37 -29.24
C ALA A 126 6.01 11.84 -29.28
N GLY A 127 6.84 11.13 -30.05
CA GLY A 127 8.24 11.44 -30.29
C GLY A 127 8.55 11.77 -31.75
N PRO A 128 9.76 12.32 -32.02
CA PRO A 128 10.22 12.62 -33.37
C PRO A 128 10.44 11.39 -34.26
N SER A 129 10.43 10.19 -33.68
CA SER A 129 10.50 8.90 -34.37
C SER A 129 9.12 8.25 -34.60
N ASP A 130 8.04 8.84 -34.09
CA ASP A 130 6.70 8.26 -34.17
C ASP A 130 5.93 8.82 -35.38
N SER A 131 5.23 7.95 -36.12
CA SER A 131 4.40 8.35 -37.27
C SER A 131 3.11 9.06 -36.84
N THR A 132 2.69 10.04 -37.63
CA THR A 132 1.35 10.63 -37.53
C THR A 132 0.33 9.68 -38.13
N ARG A 133 -0.85 9.57 -37.52
CA ARG A 133 -1.99 8.79 -38.00
C ARG A 133 -3.09 9.73 -38.47
N VAL A 134 -3.56 9.54 -39.69
CA VAL A 134 -4.68 10.29 -40.26
C VAL A 134 -5.80 9.31 -40.56
N ALA A 135 -6.90 9.42 -39.82
CA ALA A 135 -8.02 8.47 -39.86
C ALA A 135 -9.15 9.01 -40.74
N PHE A 136 -9.69 8.16 -41.62
CA PHE A 136 -10.73 8.48 -42.59
C PHE A 136 -11.91 7.51 -42.48
N SER A 137 -13.13 8.05 -42.56
CA SER A 137 -14.29 7.24 -42.92
C SER A 137 -14.34 7.08 -44.43
N LYS A 138 -14.73 5.90 -44.92
CA LYS A 138 -14.85 5.59 -46.34
C LYS A 138 -16.02 4.63 -46.56
N ASP A 139 -16.79 4.88 -47.62
CA ASP A 139 -17.87 3.98 -48.03
C ASP A 139 -17.33 2.59 -48.36
N GLY A 140 -18.00 1.55 -47.87
CA GLY A 140 -17.59 0.15 -48.02
C GLY A 140 -16.75 -0.41 -46.87
N LEU A 141 -16.45 0.39 -45.84
CA LEU A 141 -15.92 -0.11 -44.57
C LEU A 141 -17.06 -0.68 -43.71
N ALA A 142 -16.76 -1.72 -42.93
CA ALA A 142 -17.70 -2.25 -41.95
C ALA A 142 -18.00 -1.21 -40.86
N GLU A 143 -19.18 -1.32 -40.25
CA GLU A 143 -19.61 -0.38 -39.21
C GLU A 143 -18.62 -0.38 -38.04
N GLY A 144 -18.12 0.79 -37.66
CA GLY A 144 -17.09 0.95 -36.63
C GLY A 144 -15.64 0.84 -37.10
N TYR A 145 -15.38 0.64 -38.40
CA TYR A 145 -14.03 0.62 -38.98
C TYR A 145 -13.66 1.94 -39.65
N THR A 146 -12.39 2.32 -39.51
CA THR A 146 -11.78 3.54 -40.07
C THR A 146 -10.53 3.18 -40.84
N LEU A 147 -10.27 3.83 -41.97
CA LEU A 147 -9.04 3.67 -42.72
C LEU A 147 -7.98 4.65 -42.19
N THR A 148 -6.79 4.18 -41.84
CA THR A 148 -5.70 5.03 -41.35
C THR A 148 -4.58 5.14 -42.38
N ALA A 149 -4.19 6.36 -42.72
CA ALA A 149 -2.97 6.66 -43.47
C ALA A 149 -1.88 7.20 -42.52
N PHE A 150 -0.62 7.02 -42.89
CA PHE A 150 0.57 7.42 -42.13
C PHE A 150 1.47 8.33 -42.96
#